data_AF-A0AAW4ZW32-F1
#
_entry.id   AF-A0AAW4ZW32-F1
#
_cell.length_a   1.000
_cell.length_b   1.000
_cell.length_c   1.000
_cell.angle_alpha   90.00
_cell.angle_beta   90.00
_cell.angle_gamma   90.00
#
_symmetry.space_group_name_H-M   'P 1'
#
loop_
_entity.id
_entity.type
_entity.pdbx_description
1 polymer ?
#
loop_
_entity_poly.entity_id
_entity_poly.type
_entity_poly.pdbx_seq_one_letter_code
_entity_poly.pdbx_strand_id
1 'polypeptide(L)'
;MNKFILAALITTSLLGCNSNDGEDVIVDKVGLDISALTDKQKQDYAQISTDINALVLFVAGVCVDNQENINPDFTTLSCNIADHLTNIAKTEYSDITLTNGKLDITRENNAQFIIKTDEDVKFKAPTISSDTLSYRFSSDNSITVQISGENDQILTTSFRGFYTDGSLSDNGSWTTESIKDQSFTFTDDENTQLIALTEGQALLTGKDKKTYSWSTNTTGKVILK
;
A
#
# COMPACT_ATOMS: atom_id res chain seq x y z
N MET A 1 28.46 -53.95 -7.10
CA MET A 1 27.02 -54.16 -6.81
C MET A 1 26.20 -53.75 -8.03
N ASN A 2 25.30 -54.65 -8.44
CA ASN A 2 24.20 -54.60 -9.41
C ASN A 2 24.28 -53.73 -10.69
N LYS A 3 24.32 -54.45 -11.82
CA LYS A 3 23.70 -54.07 -13.10
C LYS A 3 22.17 -54.18 -12.96
N PHE A 4 21.41 -53.25 -13.54
CA PHE A 4 20.13 -53.55 -14.21
C PHE A 4 19.89 -52.55 -15.34
N ILE A 5 19.30 -53.08 -16.42
CA ILE A 5 19.21 -52.56 -17.78
C ILE A 5 17.75 -52.12 -18.02
N LEU A 6 17.55 -51.29 -19.05
CA LEU A 6 16.50 -51.44 -20.07
C LEU A 6 15.27 -50.51 -19.98
N ALA A 7 15.32 -49.51 -20.87
CA ALA A 7 14.31 -49.00 -21.79
C ALA A 7 12.81 -49.33 -21.61
N ALA A 8 11.97 -48.31 -21.81
CA ALA A 8 10.83 -48.38 -22.73
C ALA A 8 10.41 -46.97 -23.21
N LEU A 9 10.48 -46.74 -24.53
CA LEU A 9 9.65 -45.76 -25.25
C LEU A 9 8.20 -46.24 -25.22
N ILE A 10 7.19 -45.37 -25.06
CA ILE A 10 5.95 -45.42 -25.89
C ILE A 10 5.25 -44.04 -25.96
N THR A 11 5.16 -43.50 -27.19
CA THR A 11 4.10 -42.70 -27.85
C THR A 11 3.39 -41.50 -27.21
N THR A 12 3.33 -40.45 -28.03
CA THR A 12 2.40 -39.32 -28.09
C THR A 12 0.92 -39.70 -28.19
N SER A 13 0.05 -38.92 -27.53
CA SER A 13 -1.18 -38.38 -28.13
C SER A 13 -1.68 -37.15 -27.36
N LEU A 14 -1.84 -36.04 -28.08
CA LEU A 14 -2.63 -34.87 -27.68
C LEU A 14 -4.09 -35.28 -27.38
N LEU A 15 -4.68 -34.66 -26.36
CA LEU A 15 -5.88 -33.80 -26.42
C LEU A 15 -6.55 -33.78 -25.04
N GLY A 16 -6.66 -32.58 -24.50
CA GLY A 16 -7.41 -32.29 -23.28
C GLY A 16 -7.29 -30.81 -22.95
N CYS A 17 -7.95 -29.96 -23.73
CA CYS A 17 -8.33 -28.64 -23.23
C CYS A 17 -9.12 -28.85 -21.93
N ASN A 18 -8.59 -28.34 -20.83
CA ASN A 18 -9.39 -27.74 -19.78
C ASN A 18 -8.55 -26.59 -19.20
N SER A 19 -9.03 -25.38 -19.46
CA SER A 19 -8.85 -24.23 -18.58
C SER A 19 -9.08 -24.67 -17.13
N ASN A 20 -8.14 -24.37 -16.24
CA ASN A 20 -8.46 -24.01 -14.86
C ASN A 20 -7.19 -23.56 -14.12
N ASP A 21 -7.23 -22.29 -13.70
CA ASP A 21 -7.06 -21.90 -12.30
C ASP A 21 -5.70 -22.20 -11.66
N GLY A 22 -4.63 -21.84 -12.35
CA GLY A 22 -3.26 -22.05 -11.89
C GLY A 22 -2.60 -20.91 -11.10
N GLU A 23 -3.22 -19.73 -10.98
CA GLU A 23 -2.55 -18.56 -10.34
C GLU A 23 -3.44 -17.73 -9.38
N ASP A 24 -4.55 -18.28 -8.86
CA ASP A 24 -5.39 -17.56 -7.87
C ASP A 24 -5.44 -18.25 -6.48
N VAL A 25 -4.63 -19.29 -6.25
CA VAL A 25 -4.86 -20.27 -5.16
C VAL A 25 -4.11 -19.98 -3.85
N ILE A 26 -3.38 -18.87 -3.70
CA ILE A 26 -2.69 -18.54 -2.42
C ILE A 26 -3.40 -17.43 -1.62
N VAL A 27 -4.44 -16.78 -2.15
CA VAL A 27 -5.12 -15.66 -1.46
C VAL A 27 -6.36 -16.12 -0.64
N ASP A 28 -6.93 -17.29 -0.95
CA ASP A 28 -8.25 -17.71 -0.45
C ASP A 28 -8.28 -18.29 0.98
N LYS A 29 -7.15 -18.38 1.71
CA LYS A 29 -7.17 -18.95 3.09
C LYS A 29 -6.41 -18.16 4.15
N VAL A 30 -5.73 -17.10 3.75
CA VAL A 30 -4.61 -16.51 4.52
C VAL A 30 -4.87 -15.04 4.87
N GLY A 31 -5.95 -14.46 4.34
CA GLY A 31 -6.29 -13.04 4.50
C GLY A 31 -7.10 -12.68 5.75
N LEU A 32 -7.23 -11.38 6.00
CA LEU A 32 -8.06 -10.81 7.05
C LEU A 32 -9.55 -11.23 6.89
N ASP A 33 -10.16 -11.79 7.94
CA ASP A 33 -11.58 -12.18 7.91
C ASP A 33 -12.51 -11.00 8.17
N ILE A 34 -12.89 -10.30 7.09
CA ILE A 34 -13.75 -9.12 7.15
C ILE A 34 -15.08 -9.38 7.88
N SER A 35 -15.66 -10.57 7.76
CA SER A 35 -16.93 -10.90 8.40
C SER A 35 -16.81 -11.12 9.91
N ALA A 36 -15.61 -11.45 10.39
CA ALA A 36 -15.33 -11.60 11.81
C ALA A 36 -14.96 -10.28 12.50
N LEU A 37 -14.64 -9.23 11.73
CA LEU A 37 -14.29 -7.93 12.28
C LEU A 37 -15.51 -7.19 12.82
N THR A 38 -15.36 -6.68 14.04
CA THR A 38 -16.25 -5.63 14.57
C THR A 38 -16.07 -4.34 13.79
N ASP A 39 -17.06 -3.44 13.84
CA ASP A 39 -16.96 -2.15 13.16
C ASP A 39 -15.80 -1.30 13.70
N LYS A 40 -15.45 -1.42 14.99
CA LYS A 40 -14.25 -0.77 15.53
C LYS A 40 -12.98 -1.30 14.88
N GLN A 41 -12.85 -2.62 14.72
CA GLN A 41 -11.68 -3.21 14.06
C GLN A 41 -11.63 -2.81 12.59
N LYS A 42 -12.76 -2.80 11.87
CA LYS A 42 -12.81 -2.32 10.48
C LYS A 42 -12.34 -0.86 10.37
N GLN A 43 -12.77 -0.01 11.31
CA GLN A 43 -12.33 1.38 11.37
C GLN A 43 -10.83 1.46 11.61
N ASP A 44 -10.27 0.66 12.52
CA ASP A 44 -8.84 0.64 12.82
C ASP A 44 -7.99 0.19 11.63
N TYR A 45 -8.36 -0.90 10.95
CA TYR A 45 -7.66 -1.34 9.74
C TYR A 45 -7.70 -0.31 8.62
N ALA A 46 -8.83 0.36 8.43
CA ALA A 46 -8.98 1.41 7.43
C ALA A 46 -8.18 2.68 7.81
N GLN A 47 -8.18 3.08 9.09
CA GLN A 47 -7.40 4.22 9.58
C GLN A 47 -5.91 3.97 9.42
N ILE A 48 -5.41 2.80 9.86
CA ILE A 48 -4.00 2.43 9.68
C ILE A 48 -3.61 2.41 8.20
N SER A 49 -4.44 1.83 7.34
CA SER A 49 -4.16 1.82 5.90
C SER A 49 -4.04 3.23 5.34
N THR A 50 -4.92 4.14 5.74
CA THR A 50 -4.94 5.55 5.31
C THR A 50 -3.69 6.28 5.81
N ASP A 51 -3.39 6.16 7.10
CA ASP A 51 -2.28 6.86 7.75
C ASP A 51 -0.91 6.38 7.25
N ILE A 52 -0.77 5.09 6.90
CA ILE A 52 0.44 4.56 6.23
C ILE A 52 0.63 5.20 4.86
N ASN A 53 -0.42 5.31 4.04
CA ASN A 53 -0.30 5.95 2.73
C ASN A 53 0.07 7.43 2.89
N ALA A 54 -0.47 8.13 3.89
CA ALA A 54 -0.08 9.51 4.20
C ALA A 54 1.42 9.61 4.56
N LEU A 55 1.93 8.72 5.40
CA LEU A 55 3.35 8.67 5.76
C LEU A 55 4.26 8.39 4.56
N VAL A 56 3.87 7.45 3.69
CA VAL A 56 4.61 7.13 2.46
C VAL A 56 4.65 8.34 1.52
N LEU A 57 3.54 9.05 1.38
CA LEU A 57 3.47 10.30 0.59
C LEU A 57 4.37 11.38 1.15
N PHE A 58 4.34 11.59 2.46
CA PHE A 58 5.18 12.59 3.11
C PHE A 58 6.67 12.30 2.87
N VAL A 59 7.11 11.05 3.07
CA VAL A 59 8.50 10.65 2.80
C VAL A 59 8.85 10.83 1.32
N ALA A 60 7.96 10.44 0.41
CA ALA A 60 8.16 10.63 -1.02
C ALA A 60 8.28 12.12 -1.39
N GLY A 61 7.45 13.00 -0.82
CA GLY A 61 7.50 14.44 -1.00
C GLY A 61 8.84 15.03 -0.57
N VAL A 62 9.31 14.72 0.64
CA VAL A 62 10.62 15.16 1.12
C VAL A 62 11.77 14.70 0.21
N CYS A 63 11.69 13.47 -0.29
CA CYS A 63 12.66 12.95 -1.24
C CYS A 63 12.65 13.71 -2.57
N VAL A 64 11.46 13.99 -3.12
CA VAL A 64 11.28 14.77 -4.34
C VAL A 64 11.85 16.18 -4.16
N ASP A 65 11.49 16.89 -3.08
CA ASP A 65 11.96 18.26 -2.83
C ASP A 65 13.49 18.33 -2.73
N ASN A 66 14.10 17.38 -2.01
CA ASN A 66 15.55 17.28 -1.93
C ASN A 66 16.18 17.01 -3.30
N GLN A 67 15.57 16.13 -4.09
CA GLN A 67 16.05 15.80 -5.42
C GLN A 67 15.90 16.97 -6.39
N GLU A 68 14.82 17.75 -6.31
CA GLU A 68 14.62 18.95 -7.15
C GLU A 68 15.70 19.99 -6.93
N ASN A 69 16.18 20.14 -5.69
CA ASN A 69 17.31 21.02 -5.36
C ASN A 69 18.66 20.54 -5.96
N ILE A 70 18.80 19.24 -6.25
CA ILE A 70 20.04 18.64 -6.79
C ILE A 70 19.98 18.52 -8.32
N ASN A 71 18.88 17.98 -8.83
CA ASN A 71 18.62 17.78 -10.26
C ASN A 71 17.11 17.93 -10.51
N PRO A 72 16.65 19.14 -10.92
CA PRO A 72 15.24 19.42 -11.15
C PRO A 72 14.64 18.64 -12.32
N ASP A 73 15.45 18.07 -13.21
CA ASP A 73 15.00 17.34 -14.40
C ASP A 73 14.96 15.81 -14.21
N PHE A 74 14.96 15.33 -12.96
CA PHE A 74 14.90 13.89 -12.71
C PHE A 74 13.57 13.28 -13.21
N THR A 75 13.67 12.04 -13.69
CA THR A 75 12.50 11.22 -14.09
C THR A 75 12.25 10.09 -13.11
N THR A 76 13.31 9.55 -12.50
CA THR A 76 13.23 8.48 -11.50
C THR A 76 14.07 8.84 -10.28
N LEU A 77 13.56 8.54 -9.10
CA LEU A 77 14.22 8.74 -7.82
C LEU A 77 13.99 7.51 -6.95
N SER A 78 15.01 7.10 -6.23
CA SER A 78 14.91 6.05 -5.23
C SER A 78 15.19 6.62 -3.85
N CYS A 79 14.30 6.34 -2.90
CA CYS A 79 14.19 7.02 -1.61
C CYS A 79 14.14 5.98 -0.49
N ASN A 80 15.13 5.99 0.39
CA ASN A 80 15.18 5.06 1.52
C ASN A 80 14.45 5.67 2.72
N ILE A 81 13.39 5.02 3.18
CA ILE A 81 12.56 5.48 4.30
C ILE A 81 13.38 5.60 5.59
N ALA A 82 14.39 4.75 5.76
CA ALA A 82 15.25 4.76 6.95
C ALA A 82 15.98 6.11 7.14
N ASP A 83 16.21 6.85 6.05
CA ASP A 83 16.90 8.14 6.08
C ASP A 83 15.97 9.29 6.51
N HIS A 84 14.67 9.02 6.63
CA HIS A 84 13.62 10.01 6.93
C HIS A 84 12.88 9.73 8.24
N LEU A 85 13.33 8.75 9.04
CA LEU A 85 12.70 8.36 10.31
C LEU A 85 12.68 9.47 11.38
N THR A 86 13.53 10.48 11.23
CA THR A 86 13.59 11.63 12.14
C THR A 86 12.72 12.80 11.69
N ASN A 87 12.10 12.73 10.52
CA ASN A 87 11.21 13.78 10.05
C ASN A 87 9.95 13.79 10.92
N ILE A 88 9.50 14.98 11.32
CA ILE A 88 8.59 15.17 12.47
C ILE A 88 7.10 14.98 12.09
N ALA A 89 6.79 14.44 10.91
CA ALA A 89 5.40 14.23 10.51
C ALA A 89 4.71 13.18 11.39
N LYS A 90 3.49 13.48 11.80
CA LYS A 90 2.66 12.64 12.66
C LYS A 90 1.30 12.42 12.04
N THR A 91 0.77 11.23 12.23
CA THR A 91 -0.61 10.90 11.90
C THR A 91 -1.50 11.20 13.09
N GLU A 92 -2.66 11.82 12.88
CA GLU A 92 -3.53 12.26 14.00
C GLU A 92 -4.22 11.09 14.73
N TYR A 93 -4.59 10.03 13.99
CA TYR A 93 -5.50 9.00 14.47
C TYR A 93 -4.84 7.66 14.81
N SER A 94 -3.57 7.49 14.45
CA SER A 94 -2.83 6.25 14.66
C SER A 94 -1.40 6.52 15.06
N ASP A 95 -0.88 5.71 15.99
CA ASP A 95 0.54 5.65 16.28
C ASP A 95 1.21 4.65 15.32
N ILE A 96 1.88 5.19 14.28
CA ILE A 96 2.61 4.39 13.30
C ILE A 96 4.09 4.76 13.35
N THR A 97 4.94 3.74 13.43
CA THR A 97 6.39 3.91 13.32
C THR A 97 6.88 3.25 12.03
N LEU A 98 7.40 4.06 11.11
CA LEU A 98 8.17 3.56 9.97
C LEU A 98 9.48 2.93 10.48
N THR A 99 9.89 1.81 9.91
CA THR A 99 11.11 1.12 10.36
C THR A 99 12.14 0.96 9.25
N ASN A 100 11.70 0.54 8.07
CA ASN A 100 12.55 0.35 6.90
C ASN A 100 11.69 0.29 5.64
N GLY A 101 12.29 0.50 4.48
CA GLY A 101 11.67 0.34 3.18
C GLY A 101 12.29 1.29 2.16
N LYS A 102 12.04 1.02 0.89
CA LYS A 102 12.60 1.77 -0.21
C LYS A 102 11.49 2.13 -1.18
N LEU A 103 11.31 3.42 -1.41
CA LEU A 103 10.33 3.94 -2.36
C LEU A 103 11.02 4.22 -3.69
N ASP A 104 10.40 3.80 -4.78
CA ASP A 104 10.79 4.15 -6.12
C ASP A 104 9.74 5.11 -6.71
N ILE A 105 10.19 6.30 -7.05
CA ILE A 105 9.35 7.44 -7.46
C ILE A 105 9.64 7.72 -8.92
N THR A 106 8.61 7.72 -9.74
CA THR A 106 8.67 8.11 -11.15
C THR A 106 7.88 9.39 -11.35
N ARG A 107 8.53 10.40 -11.93
CA ARG A 107 7.87 11.61 -12.42
C ARG A 107 7.42 11.35 -13.86
N GLU A 108 6.12 11.22 -14.07
CA GLU A 108 5.58 11.10 -15.42
C GLU A 108 5.57 12.46 -16.12
N ASN A 109 5.27 13.51 -15.37
CA ASN A 109 5.34 14.91 -15.78
C ASN A 109 5.37 15.81 -14.53
N ASN A 110 5.48 17.13 -14.71
CA ASN A 110 5.57 18.09 -13.60
C ASN A 110 4.33 18.10 -12.67
N ALA A 111 3.21 17.54 -13.12
CA ALA A 111 1.97 17.49 -12.36
C ALA A 111 1.64 16.08 -11.85
N GLN A 112 2.44 15.05 -12.16
CA GLN A 112 2.09 13.67 -11.86
C GLN A 112 3.29 12.81 -11.48
N PHE A 113 3.15 12.13 -10.34
CA PHE A 113 4.14 11.21 -9.79
C PHE A 113 3.52 9.85 -9.48
N ILE A 114 4.31 8.80 -9.66
CA ILE A 114 3.96 7.42 -9.31
C ILE A 114 4.98 6.92 -8.29
N ILE A 115 4.49 6.43 -7.14
CA ILE A 115 5.29 5.87 -6.06
C ILE A 115 5.03 4.36 -6.01
N LYS A 116 6.12 3.58 -5.98
CA LYS A 116 6.14 2.12 -5.87
C LYS A 116 7.19 1.67 -4.85
N THR A 117 7.22 0.37 -4.58
CA THR A 117 8.18 -0.29 -3.68
C THR A 117 8.37 -1.71 -4.18
N ASP A 118 9.59 -2.05 -4.57
CA ASP A 118 9.93 -3.41 -4.99
C ASP A 118 10.12 -4.35 -3.79
N GLU A 119 10.42 -3.80 -2.61
CA GLU A 119 10.58 -4.51 -1.34
C GLU A 119 9.49 -4.12 -0.33
N ASP A 120 9.30 -4.93 0.71
CA ASP A 120 8.33 -4.60 1.76
C ASP A 120 8.77 -3.36 2.56
N VAL A 121 7.92 -2.35 2.58
CA VAL A 121 8.00 -1.26 3.56
C VAL A 121 7.46 -1.78 4.88
N LYS A 122 8.21 -1.59 5.96
CA LYS A 122 7.93 -2.15 7.27
C LYS A 122 7.55 -1.07 8.26
N PHE A 123 6.47 -1.29 8.99
CA PHE A 123 5.92 -0.36 9.98
C PHE A 123 5.45 -1.12 11.21
N LYS A 124 5.33 -0.39 12.31
CA LYS A 124 4.67 -0.85 13.53
C LYS A 124 3.40 -0.03 13.73
N ALA A 125 2.29 -0.71 13.98
CA ALA A 125 1.01 -0.10 14.29
C ALA A 125 0.35 -0.89 15.44
N PRO A 126 0.65 -0.55 16.70
CA PRO A 126 0.20 -1.30 17.89
C PRO A 126 -1.31 -1.46 17.99
N THR A 127 -2.08 -0.58 17.33
CA THR A 127 -3.54 -0.61 17.31
C THR A 127 -4.11 -1.89 16.70
N ILE A 128 -3.48 -2.42 15.63
CA ILE A 128 -4.01 -3.58 14.90
C ILE A 128 -3.06 -4.79 14.93
N SER A 129 -1.78 -4.58 15.23
CA SER A 129 -0.77 -5.63 15.24
C SER A 129 0.17 -5.48 16.42
N SER A 130 0.56 -6.61 17.01
CA SER A 130 1.60 -6.67 18.03
C SER A 130 3.01 -6.84 17.45
N ASP A 131 3.14 -6.96 16.12
CA ASP A 131 4.40 -7.16 15.41
C ASP A 131 4.53 -6.15 14.24
N THR A 132 5.47 -6.44 13.33
CA THR A 132 5.75 -5.67 12.14
C THR A 132 4.68 -5.96 11.10
N LEU A 133 4.06 -4.90 10.62
CA LEU A 133 3.24 -4.92 9.44
C LEU A 133 4.13 -4.64 8.23
N SER A 134 3.88 -5.36 7.13
CA SER A 134 4.59 -5.17 5.87
C SER A 134 3.63 -4.68 4.79
N TYR A 135 4.08 -3.71 4.01
CA TYR A 135 3.32 -2.98 3.00
C TYR A 135 4.10 -3.03 1.71
N ARG A 136 3.42 -3.45 0.65
CA ARG A 136 4.03 -3.55 -0.66
C ARG A 136 3.10 -3.09 -1.75
N PHE A 137 3.74 -2.59 -2.79
CA PHE A 137 3.15 -2.27 -4.06
C PHE A 137 3.41 -3.43 -5.04
N SER A 138 2.87 -4.61 -4.76
CA SER A 138 3.00 -5.77 -5.67
C SER A 138 2.19 -5.56 -6.96
N SER A 139 2.76 -5.90 -8.11
CA SER A 139 2.09 -5.82 -9.43
C SER A 139 1.69 -4.37 -9.79
N ASP A 140 0.42 -4.13 -10.14
CA ASP A 140 -0.13 -2.82 -10.52
C ASP A 140 -0.42 -1.89 -9.32
N ASN A 141 -0.04 -2.28 -8.11
CA ASN A 141 -0.19 -1.45 -6.93
C ASN A 141 0.75 -0.23 -7.03
N SER A 142 0.25 0.93 -6.63
CA SER A 142 1.03 2.18 -6.58
C SER A 142 0.29 3.24 -5.77
N ILE A 143 1.00 4.32 -5.43
CA ILE A 143 0.37 5.60 -5.14
C ILE A 143 0.58 6.51 -6.35
N THR A 144 -0.51 7.07 -6.88
CA THR A 144 -0.46 8.09 -7.92
C THR A 144 -0.81 9.42 -7.28
N VAL A 145 0.09 10.39 -7.43
CA VAL A 145 -0.06 11.76 -6.93
C VAL A 145 -0.25 12.68 -8.13
N GLN A 146 -1.30 13.48 -8.09
CA GLN A 146 -1.62 14.48 -9.08
C GLN A 146 -1.65 15.86 -8.41
N ILE A 147 -0.80 16.75 -8.90
CA ILE A 147 -0.71 18.15 -8.47
C ILE A 147 -1.64 18.97 -9.36
N SER A 148 -2.45 19.82 -8.74
CA SER A 148 -3.32 20.78 -9.42
C SER A 148 -3.33 22.12 -8.69
N GLY A 149 -3.79 23.18 -9.36
CA GLY A 149 -3.76 24.54 -8.81
C GLY A 149 -2.46 25.29 -9.15
N GLU A 150 -2.58 26.57 -9.52
CA GLU A 150 -1.43 27.39 -9.94
C GLU A 150 -0.69 28.03 -8.75
N ASN A 151 -1.43 28.40 -7.68
CA ASN A 151 -0.89 29.11 -6.51
C ASN A 151 -1.00 28.29 -5.21
N ASP A 152 -2.10 27.55 -5.05
CA ASP A 152 -2.31 26.63 -3.93
C ASP A 152 -2.29 25.22 -4.50
N GLN A 153 -1.13 24.55 -4.38
CA GLN A 153 -0.97 23.19 -4.89
C GLN A 153 -1.89 22.24 -4.12
N ILE A 154 -2.85 21.64 -4.81
CA ILE A 154 -3.72 20.59 -4.32
C ILE A 154 -3.15 19.25 -4.77
N LEU A 155 -2.73 18.45 -3.80
CA LEU A 155 -2.19 17.11 -3.98
C LEU A 155 -3.33 16.09 -3.88
N THR A 156 -3.85 15.66 -5.02
CA THR A 156 -4.82 14.56 -5.07
C THR A 156 -4.09 13.23 -5.22
N THR A 157 -4.51 12.24 -4.45
CA THR A 157 -3.84 10.95 -4.34
C THR A 157 -4.83 9.81 -4.53
N SER A 158 -4.45 8.85 -5.37
CA SER A 158 -5.09 7.53 -5.42
C SER A 158 -4.06 6.46 -5.09
N PHE A 159 -4.48 5.41 -4.42
CA PHE A 159 -3.58 4.34 -4.01
C PHE A 159 -4.22 2.98 -4.17
N ARG A 160 -3.37 1.98 -4.39
CA ARG A 160 -3.68 0.56 -4.19
C ARG A 160 -2.49 -0.08 -3.49
N GLY A 161 -2.72 -0.65 -2.32
CA GLY A 161 -1.66 -1.18 -1.46
C GLY A 161 -2.02 -2.55 -0.90
N PHE A 162 -1.02 -3.42 -0.77
CA PHE A 162 -1.14 -4.74 -0.16
C PHE A 162 -0.41 -4.76 1.18
N TYR A 163 -1.06 -5.31 2.19
CA TYR A 163 -0.61 -5.31 3.57
C TYR A 163 -0.60 -6.74 4.11
N THR A 164 0.36 -7.01 4.98
CA THR A 164 0.44 -8.27 5.74
C THR A 164 0.77 -7.96 7.20
N ASP A 165 0.12 -8.70 8.09
CA ASP A 165 0.38 -8.65 9.51
C ASP A 165 1.12 -9.90 9.99
N GLY A 166 2.41 -9.73 10.32
CA GLY A 166 3.26 -10.81 10.81
C GLY A 166 2.89 -11.36 12.18
N SER A 167 2.03 -10.67 12.94
CA SER A 167 1.56 -11.14 14.25
C SER A 167 0.50 -12.24 14.15
N LEU A 168 -0.14 -12.39 12.98
CA LEU A 168 -1.19 -13.37 12.75
C LEU A 168 -0.57 -14.69 12.29
N SER A 169 -1.10 -15.82 12.79
CA SER A 169 -0.54 -17.17 12.56
C SER A 169 -0.44 -17.56 11.08
N ASP A 170 -1.23 -16.92 10.23
CA ASP A 170 -1.25 -17.13 8.79
C ASP A 170 -0.67 -15.94 8.00
N ASN A 171 -0.10 -14.89 8.61
CA ASN A 171 0.24 -13.62 7.94
C ASN A 171 -0.99 -12.95 7.32
N GLY A 172 -1.98 -12.61 8.16
CA GLY A 172 -3.23 -12.00 7.73
C GLY A 172 -3.01 -10.84 6.77
N SER A 173 -3.47 -11.02 5.53
CA SER A 173 -3.26 -10.05 4.46
C SER A 173 -4.54 -9.31 4.08
N TRP A 174 -4.41 -8.06 3.65
CA TRP A 174 -5.50 -7.30 3.04
C TRP A 174 -4.98 -6.38 1.95
N THR A 175 -5.86 -5.99 1.04
CA THR A 175 -5.60 -4.93 0.06
C THR A 175 -6.49 -3.75 0.38
N THR A 176 -5.95 -2.53 0.29
CA THR A 176 -6.78 -1.33 0.23
C THR A 176 -6.59 -0.63 -1.11
N GLU A 177 -7.67 -0.09 -1.66
CA GLU A 177 -7.60 0.72 -2.88
C GLU A 177 -8.59 1.89 -2.84
N SER A 178 -8.17 3.03 -3.41
CA SER A 178 -9.07 4.17 -3.62
C SER A 178 -10.18 3.78 -4.60
N ILE A 179 -11.41 4.22 -4.30
CA ILE A 179 -12.53 4.05 -5.22
C ILE A 179 -12.30 4.98 -6.41
N LYS A 180 -12.59 4.48 -7.62
CA LYS A 180 -12.43 5.25 -8.86
C LYS A 180 -13.13 6.61 -8.76
N ASP A 181 -12.45 7.65 -9.20
CA ASP A 181 -12.91 9.04 -9.19
C ASP A 181 -13.22 9.59 -7.77
N GLN A 182 -12.68 8.95 -6.72
CA GLN A 182 -12.82 9.32 -5.31
C GLN A 182 -11.45 9.40 -4.62
N SER A 183 -10.49 10.05 -5.29
CA SER A 183 -9.15 10.32 -4.77
C SER A 183 -9.19 11.10 -3.45
N PHE A 184 -8.14 10.93 -2.66
CA PHE A 184 -7.94 11.66 -1.41
C PHE A 184 -7.18 12.97 -1.67
N THR A 185 -7.39 13.96 -0.82
CA THR A 185 -6.51 15.14 -0.75
C THR A 185 -5.46 14.88 0.31
N PHE A 186 -4.18 15.04 -0.04
CA PHE A 186 -3.11 15.01 0.95
C PHE A 186 -2.98 16.38 1.62
N THR A 187 -2.91 16.39 2.94
CA THR A 187 -2.71 17.59 3.75
C THR A 187 -1.50 17.41 4.65
N ASP A 188 -0.65 18.43 4.72
CA ASP A 188 0.49 18.54 5.64
C ASP A 188 0.39 19.89 6.35
N ASP A 189 0.00 19.89 7.63
CA ASP A 189 -0.10 21.10 8.44
C ASP A 189 1.25 21.39 9.11
N GLU A 190 1.98 22.36 8.56
CA GLU A 190 3.29 22.76 9.07
C GLU A 190 3.30 23.19 10.55
N ASN A 191 2.16 23.67 11.09
CA ASN A 191 2.09 24.14 12.48
C ASN A 191 2.00 22.97 13.46
N THR A 192 1.20 21.96 13.13
CA THR A 192 0.95 20.80 13.99
C THR A 192 1.81 19.60 13.62
N GLN A 193 2.46 19.65 12.46
CA GLN A 193 3.19 18.55 11.82
C GLN A 193 2.28 17.34 11.54
N LEU A 194 0.97 17.58 11.44
CA LEU A 194 -0.01 16.55 11.17
C LEU A 194 -0.16 16.35 9.67
N ILE A 195 -0.01 15.11 9.24
CA ILE A 195 -0.28 14.68 7.88
C ILE A 195 -1.56 13.84 7.84
N ALA A 196 -2.32 13.99 6.76
CA ALA A 196 -3.54 13.22 6.56
C ALA A 196 -3.89 13.05 5.08
N LEU A 197 -4.65 11.99 4.81
CA LEU A 197 -5.43 11.86 3.58
C LEU A 197 -6.88 12.14 3.92
N THR A 198 -7.46 13.14 3.26
CA THR A 198 -8.79 13.68 3.58
C THR A 198 -9.73 13.55 2.40
N GLU A 199 -11.04 13.58 2.69
CA GLU A 199 -12.13 13.69 1.70
C GLU A 199 -12.21 12.64 0.57
N GLY A 200 -11.41 11.58 0.62
CA GLY A 200 -11.44 10.48 -0.35
C GLY A 200 -12.28 9.28 0.11
N GLN A 201 -12.37 8.27 -0.76
CA GLN A 201 -13.01 7.00 -0.45
C GLN A 201 -12.16 5.82 -0.90
N ALA A 202 -12.21 4.75 -0.13
CA ALA A 202 -11.48 3.54 -0.41
C ALA A 202 -12.28 2.30 -0.01
N LEU A 203 -11.82 1.16 -0.49
CA LEU A 203 -12.30 -0.16 -0.14
C LEU A 203 -11.15 -1.03 0.35
N LEU A 204 -11.47 -1.96 1.25
CA LEU A 204 -10.54 -2.91 1.83
C LEU A 204 -11.09 -4.28 1.51
N THR A 205 -10.22 -5.09 0.94
CA THR A 205 -10.50 -6.47 0.55
C THR A 205 -9.67 -7.39 1.44
N GLY A 206 -10.34 -8.24 2.19
CA GLY A 206 -9.71 -9.29 3.00
C GLY A 206 -9.70 -10.64 2.30
N LYS A 207 -9.68 -11.73 3.07
CA LYS A 207 -9.84 -13.09 2.51
C LYS A 207 -11.21 -13.25 1.83
N ASP A 208 -11.28 -14.21 0.91
CA ASP A 208 -12.51 -14.59 0.20
C ASP A 208 -13.14 -13.45 -0.63
N LYS A 209 -12.35 -12.44 -1.03
CA LYS A 209 -12.80 -11.28 -1.82
C LYS A 209 -13.94 -10.47 -1.15
N LYS A 210 -14.13 -10.62 0.16
CA LYS A 210 -15.08 -9.80 0.93
C LYS A 210 -14.50 -8.40 1.13
N THR A 211 -15.38 -7.42 1.03
CA THR A 211 -14.99 -6.01 1.08
C THR A 211 -15.85 -5.20 2.03
N TYR A 212 -15.29 -4.08 2.49
CA TYR A 212 -16.05 -2.95 3.03
C TYR A 212 -15.41 -1.65 2.54
N SER A 213 -16.19 -0.57 2.52
CA SER A 213 -15.71 0.75 2.12
C SER A 213 -15.71 1.73 3.29
N TRP A 214 -14.89 2.77 3.15
CA TRP A 214 -14.85 3.90 4.05
C TRP A 214 -14.57 5.18 3.27
N SER A 215 -14.73 6.29 3.98
CA SER A 215 -14.24 7.60 3.57
C SER A 215 -13.43 8.23 4.69
N THR A 216 -12.68 9.27 4.36
CA THR A 216 -12.09 10.18 5.35
C THR A 216 -12.88 11.47 5.40
N ASN A 217 -13.06 12.05 6.59
CA ASN A 217 -13.59 13.40 6.72
C ASN A 217 -12.51 14.45 6.35
N THR A 218 -12.81 15.73 6.64
CA THR A 218 -11.90 16.87 6.38
C THR A 218 -10.64 16.89 7.25
N THR A 219 -10.57 16.05 8.29
CA THR A 219 -9.38 15.95 9.17
C THR A 219 -8.63 14.64 8.95
N GLY A 220 -9.10 13.76 8.07
CA GLY A 220 -8.48 12.45 7.81
C GLY A 220 -9.00 11.31 8.67
N LYS A 221 -10.03 11.55 9.48
CA LYS A 221 -10.69 10.50 10.27
C LYS A 221 -11.50 9.58 9.38
N VAL A 222 -11.28 8.29 9.52
CA VAL A 222 -12.03 7.25 8.82
C VAL A 222 -13.46 7.14 9.34
N ILE A 223 -14.40 7.06 8.40
CA ILE A 223 -15.83 6.82 8.58
C ILE A 223 -16.22 5.63 7.71
N LEU A 224 -16.68 4.55 8.34
CA LEU A 224 -17.19 3.37 7.63
C LEU A 224 -18.47 3.70 6.85
N LYS A 225 -18.66 3.05 5.70
CA LYS A 225 -19.84 3.20 4.85
C LYS A 225 -20.70 1.94 4.79
#